data_AF-A0A9W8KBA8-F1
#
_entry.id   AF-A0A9W8KBA8-F1
#
_cell.length_a   1.000
_cell.length_b   1.000
_cell.length_c   1.000
_cell.angle_alpha   90.00
_cell.angle_beta   90.00
_cell.angle_gamma   90.00
#
_symmetry.space_group_name_H-M   'P 1'
#
loop_
_entity.id
_entity.type
_entity.pdbx_description
1 polymer ?
#
loop_
_entity_poly.entity_id
_entity_poly.type
_entity_poly.pdbx_seq_one_letter_code
_entity_poly.pdbx_strand_id
1 'polypeptide(L)'
;MFAPRLYFRARPTTTAVLRRCLGSTADAQTLDARLKADLKAAMKAKDKVRLPVIKGILSDILYAEKNPAGGASFSRGSDADVAAIFQRAIRRRNDSIESFVGGGREDLAETERAKLAILQDYLPTQLTVEQIEERANQVIQQLGVTGSKAMGAVMRDIGINPTEAPKAKIAEVVKRLLTSSA
;
A
#
# COMPACT_ATOMS: atom_id res chain seq x y z
N MET A 1 56.88 -26.42 -52.63
CA MET A 1 57.37 -25.62 -51.49
C MET A 1 56.34 -24.53 -51.21
N PHE A 2 55.51 -24.75 -50.20
CA PHE A 2 54.41 -23.87 -49.79
C PHE A 2 54.93 -22.82 -48.82
N ALA A 3 54.77 -21.54 -49.13
CA ALA A 3 55.08 -20.44 -48.22
C ALA A 3 53.86 -20.16 -47.31
N PRO A 4 54.00 -20.16 -45.97
CA PRO A 4 52.90 -19.82 -45.07
C PRO A 4 52.84 -18.31 -44.90
N ARG A 5 51.75 -17.70 -45.36
CA ARG A 5 51.44 -16.28 -45.13
C ARG A 5 50.74 -16.15 -43.78
N LEU A 6 51.52 -16.21 -42.70
CA LEU A 6 51.03 -15.92 -41.36
C LEU A 6 50.72 -14.41 -41.26
N TYR A 7 49.45 -14.06 -41.39
CA TYR A 7 48.93 -12.74 -41.06
C TYR A 7 48.97 -12.56 -39.54
N PHE A 8 50.06 -11.99 -39.04
CA PHE A 8 50.15 -11.52 -37.66
C PHE A 8 49.41 -10.17 -37.56
N ARG A 9 48.10 -10.23 -37.31
CA ARG A 9 47.30 -9.03 -37.04
C ARG A 9 47.50 -8.62 -35.58
N ALA A 10 48.35 -7.63 -35.36
CA ALA A 10 48.39 -6.90 -34.10
C ALA A 10 47.00 -6.32 -33.78
N ARG A 11 46.47 -6.59 -32.58
CA ARG A 11 45.36 -5.81 -32.03
C ARG A 11 45.93 -4.88 -30.96
N PRO A 12 45.89 -3.55 -31.16
CA PRO A 12 46.15 -2.62 -30.08
C PRO A 12 44.96 -2.62 -29.13
N THR A 13 45.27 -2.66 -27.84
CA THR A 13 44.57 -2.00 -26.74
C THR A 13 43.05 -1.85 -26.85
N THR A 14 42.31 -2.78 -26.24
CA THR A 14 40.99 -2.44 -25.68
C THR A 14 41.15 -2.27 -24.18
N THR A 15 41.52 -1.04 -23.83
CA THR A 15 41.43 -0.43 -22.52
C THR A 15 40.00 -0.53 -21.98
N ALA A 16 39.90 -0.55 -20.66
CA ALA A 16 38.72 -0.15 -19.88
C ALA A 16 37.49 -1.08 -19.90
N VAL A 17 37.52 -2.04 -18.97
CA VAL A 17 36.55 -2.12 -17.86
C VAL A 17 35.38 -1.11 -17.98
N LEU A 18 34.29 -1.52 -18.61
CA LEU A 18 32.96 -1.02 -18.26
C LEU A 18 32.27 -2.08 -17.42
N ARG A 19 32.78 -2.21 -16.19
CA ARG A 19 32.01 -2.72 -15.06
C ARG A 19 30.92 -1.69 -14.81
N ARG A 20 29.84 -1.77 -15.60
CA ARG A 20 28.65 -0.95 -15.40
C ARG A 20 28.04 -1.38 -14.08
N CYS A 21 28.42 -0.64 -13.05
CA CYS A 21 27.70 -0.56 -11.80
C CYS A 21 26.29 -0.09 -12.15
N LEU A 22 25.36 -1.02 -12.33
CA LEU A 22 23.94 -0.77 -12.09
C LEU A 22 23.74 -0.77 -10.57
N GLY A 23 24.37 0.20 -9.92
CA GLY A 23 23.97 0.65 -8.61
C GLY A 23 22.93 1.73 -8.83
N SER A 24 21.66 1.38 -8.57
CA SER A 24 20.60 2.26 -8.05
C SER A 24 19.23 1.78 -8.55
N THR A 25 18.77 0.63 -8.05
CA THR A 25 17.34 0.45 -7.77
C THR A 25 17.09 0.86 -6.31
N ALA A 26 17.59 2.04 -5.93
CA ALA A 26 17.05 2.73 -4.77
C ALA A 26 15.71 3.31 -5.23
N ASP A 27 14.63 2.80 -4.63
CA ASP A 27 13.37 3.54 -4.46
C ASP A 27 12.33 3.51 -5.60
N ALA A 28 12.14 2.32 -6.17
CA ALA A 28 10.76 1.83 -6.35
C ALA A 28 10.53 0.71 -5.32
N GLN A 29 10.64 1.03 -4.03
CA GLN A 29 10.38 0.06 -2.98
C GLN A 29 8.87 -0.13 -2.84
N THR A 30 8.36 -1.23 -3.40
CA THR A 30 7.00 -1.68 -3.12
C THR A 30 6.80 -1.86 -1.62
N LEU A 31 5.57 -1.73 -1.14
CA LEU A 31 5.25 -1.86 0.29
C LEU A 31 5.68 -3.23 0.85
N ASP A 32 5.60 -4.30 0.06
CA ASP A 32 6.11 -5.63 0.42
C ASP A 32 7.64 -5.65 0.61
N ALA A 33 8.39 -4.98 -0.26
CA ALA A 33 9.84 -4.89 -0.13
C ALA A 33 10.24 -4.12 1.13
N ARG A 34 9.56 -3.00 1.41
CA ARG A 34 9.74 -2.21 2.64
C ARG A 34 9.43 -3.04 3.89
N LEU A 35 8.32 -3.77 3.91
CA LEU A 35 7.95 -4.65 5.03
C LEU A 35 9.01 -5.73 5.32
N LYS A 36 9.57 -6.34 4.27
CA LYS A 36 10.62 -7.37 4.43
C LYS A 36 11.92 -6.79 4.96
N ALA A 37 12.28 -5.57 4.56
CA ALA A 37 13.43 -4.86 5.10
C ALA A 37 13.22 -4.53 6.58
N ASP A 38 12.06 -3.98 6.93
CA ASP A 38 11.71 -3.61 8.30
C ASP A 38 11.57 -4.83 9.22
N LEU A 39 11.11 -5.98 8.71
CA LEU A 39 11.12 -7.23 9.47
C LEU A 39 12.53 -7.60 9.91
N LYS A 40 13.53 -7.51 9.01
CA LYS A 40 14.93 -7.80 9.35
C LYS A 40 15.47 -6.80 10.36
N ALA A 41 15.13 -5.52 10.20
CA ALA A 41 15.51 -4.47 11.13
C ALA A 41 14.91 -4.71 12.54
N ALA A 42 13.62 -5.04 12.63
CA ALA A 42 12.93 -5.34 13.88
C ALA A 42 13.49 -6.60 14.57
N MET A 43 13.87 -7.62 13.79
CA MET A 43 14.55 -8.82 14.33
C MET A 43 15.91 -8.47 14.94
N LYS A 44 16.70 -7.61 14.28
CA LYS A 44 18.00 -7.17 14.78
C LYS A 44 17.88 -6.30 16.03
N ALA A 45 16.89 -5.40 16.05
CA ALA A 45 16.60 -4.52 17.19
C ALA A 45 15.91 -5.23 18.36
N LYS A 46 15.43 -6.47 18.17
CA LYS A 46 14.60 -7.22 19.13
C LYS A 46 13.38 -6.42 19.60
N ASP A 47 12.79 -5.67 18.67
CA ASP A 47 11.62 -4.84 18.96
C ASP A 47 10.39 -5.72 19.25
N LYS A 48 9.93 -5.69 20.50
CA LYS A 48 8.82 -6.53 20.96
C LYS A 48 7.45 -6.07 20.45
N VAL A 49 7.33 -4.83 19.96
CA VAL A 49 6.06 -4.25 19.49
C VAL A 49 5.97 -4.31 17.96
N ARG A 50 7.01 -3.86 17.25
CA ARG A 50 7.01 -3.83 15.77
C ARG A 50 7.08 -5.21 15.13
N LEU A 51 7.89 -6.11 15.69
CA LEU A 51 8.10 -7.44 15.14
C LEU A 51 6.80 -8.25 14.96
N PRO A 52 5.94 -8.43 15.98
CA PRO A 52 4.69 -9.18 15.82
C PRO A 52 3.72 -8.50 14.85
N VAL A 53 3.69 -7.17 14.81
CA VAL A 53 2.83 -6.40 13.89
C VAL A 53 3.23 -6.66 12.44
N ILE A 54 4.52 -6.51 12.11
CA ILE A 54 5.03 -6.73 10.74
C ILE A 54 4.80 -8.18 10.30
N LYS A 55 5.05 -9.17 11.17
CA LYS A 55 4.80 -10.60 10.88
C LYS A 55 3.32 -10.89 10.63
N GLY A 56 2.44 -10.25 11.40
CA GLY A 56 0.99 -10.35 11.21
C GLY A 56 0.57 -9.85 9.83
N ILE A 57 1.03 -8.66 9.43
CA ILE A 57 0.70 -8.09 8.11
C ILE A 57 1.23 -8.97 6.97
N LEU A 58 2.47 -9.46 7.05
CA LEU A 58 3.00 -10.37 6.03
C LEU A 58 2.17 -11.66 5.92
N SER A 59 1.68 -12.18 7.04
CA SER A 59 0.81 -13.36 7.05
C SER A 59 -0.55 -13.06 6.40
N ASP A 60 -1.14 -11.90 6.67
CA ASP A 60 -2.38 -11.45 6.06
C ASP A 60 -2.24 -11.24 4.53
N ILE A 61 -1.10 -10.70 4.07
CA ILE A 61 -0.78 -10.56 2.65
C ILE A 61 -0.70 -11.94 1.98
N LEU A 62 0.04 -12.88 2.57
CA LEU A 62 0.14 -14.25 2.07
C LEU A 62 -1.21 -14.97 2.04
N TYR A 63 -2.05 -14.72 3.04
CA TYR A 63 -3.39 -15.28 3.10
C TYR A 63 -4.28 -14.72 1.98
N ALA A 64 -4.25 -13.40 1.75
CA ALA A 64 -5.05 -12.75 0.72
C ALA A 64 -4.67 -13.19 -0.70
N GLU A 65 -3.40 -13.48 -0.93
CA GLU A 65 -2.92 -14.01 -2.21
C GLU A 65 -3.35 -15.46 -2.46
N LYS A 66 -3.32 -16.30 -1.42
CA LYS A 66 -3.77 -17.70 -1.51
C LYS A 66 -5.29 -17.82 -1.58
N ASN A 67 -6.01 -16.88 -0.97
CA ASN A 67 -7.47 -16.86 -0.89
C ASN A 67 -8.00 -15.54 -1.47
N PRO A 68 -7.96 -15.36 -2.80
CA PRO A 68 -8.52 -14.18 -3.44
C PRO A 68 -10.02 -14.12 -3.20
N ALA A 69 -10.45 -13.19 -2.33
CA ALA A 69 -11.86 -12.99 -2.04
C ALA A 69 -12.62 -12.55 -3.30
N GLY A 70 -13.66 -13.29 -3.68
CA GLY A 70 -14.55 -12.92 -4.79
C GLY A 70 -13.93 -13.02 -6.19
N GLY A 71 -12.83 -13.78 -6.37
CA GLY A 71 -12.18 -13.96 -7.67
C GLY A 71 -11.34 -12.76 -8.16
N ALA A 72 -11.15 -11.73 -7.32
CA ALA A 72 -10.26 -10.62 -7.60
C ALA A 72 -8.79 -11.07 -7.44
N SER A 73 -7.96 -10.82 -8.46
CA SER A 73 -6.52 -11.12 -8.40
C SER A 73 -5.85 -10.18 -7.41
N PHE A 74 -5.42 -10.71 -6.26
CA PHE A 74 -4.59 -9.98 -5.31
C PHE A 74 -3.12 -10.13 -5.71
N SER A 75 -2.39 -9.02 -5.85
CA SER A 75 -0.96 -9.05 -6.12
C SER A 75 -0.17 -8.40 -5.00
N ARG A 76 0.75 -9.15 -4.40
CA ARG A 76 1.76 -8.63 -3.45
C ARG A 76 2.69 -7.56 -4.05
N GLY A 77 2.75 -7.44 -5.38
CA GLY A 77 3.48 -6.39 -6.08
C GLY A 77 2.66 -5.13 -6.33
N SER A 78 1.37 -5.15 -6.03
CA SER A 78 0.47 -4.00 -6.11
C SER A 78 0.38 -3.31 -4.74
N ASP A 79 0.92 -2.10 -4.65
CA ASP A 79 0.86 -1.33 -3.40
C ASP A 79 -0.58 -1.02 -2.98
N ALA A 80 -1.51 -0.91 -3.95
CA ALA A 80 -2.93 -0.71 -3.68
C ALA A 80 -3.55 -1.91 -2.95
N ASP A 81 -3.19 -3.14 -3.36
CA ASP A 81 -3.71 -4.36 -2.76
C ASP A 81 -3.13 -4.55 -1.34
N VAL A 82 -1.82 -4.31 -1.20
CA VAL A 82 -1.15 -4.35 0.10
C VAL A 82 -1.73 -3.30 1.04
N ALA A 83 -1.96 -2.06 0.57
CA ALA A 83 -2.57 -1.00 1.37
C ALA A 83 -3.98 -1.35 1.87
N ALA A 84 -4.77 -2.11 1.09
CA ALA A 84 -6.07 -2.59 1.54
C ALA A 84 -5.96 -3.53 2.76
N ILE A 85 -4.89 -4.32 2.87
CA ILE A 85 -4.62 -5.16 4.06
C ILE A 85 -4.28 -4.28 5.26
N PHE A 86 -3.44 -3.26 5.09
CA PHE A 86 -3.14 -2.30 6.16
C PHE A 86 -4.40 -1.57 6.65
N GLN A 87 -5.25 -1.08 5.73
CA GLN A 87 -6.51 -0.42 6.09
C GLN A 87 -7.43 -1.34 6.91
N ARG A 88 -7.53 -2.63 6.55
CA ARG A 88 -8.27 -3.63 7.33
C ARG A 88 -7.64 -3.88 8.70
N ALA A 89 -6.32 -3.92 8.79
CA ALA A 89 -5.61 -4.07 10.06
C ALA A 89 -5.84 -2.88 10.98
N ILE A 90 -5.75 -1.65 10.48
CA ILE A 90 -6.01 -0.41 11.23
C ILE A 90 -7.44 -0.41 11.78
N ARG A 91 -8.43 -0.76 10.95
CA ARG A 91 -9.83 -0.86 11.40
C ARG A 91 -9.98 -1.83 12.57
N ARG A 92 -9.46 -3.06 12.43
CA ARG A 92 -9.47 -4.07 13.51
C ARG A 92 -8.85 -3.55 14.81
N ARG A 93 -7.82 -2.69 14.72
CA ARG A 93 -7.17 -2.10 15.90
C ARG A 93 -8.01 -1.00 16.54
N ASN A 94 -8.64 -0.13 15.76
CA ASN A 94 -9.61 0.85 16.27
C ASN A 94 -10.76 0.16 17.01
N ASP A 95 -11.36 -0.86 16.39
CA ASP A 95 -12.46 -1.62 17.00
C ASP A 95 -12.01 -2.28 18.32
N SER A 96 -10.75 -2.76 18.39
CA SER A 96 -10.18 -3.33 19.62
C SER A 96 -9.91 -2.27 20.69
N ILE A 97 -9.41 -1.09 20.31
CA ILE A 97 -9.17 0.03 21.22
C ILE A 97 -10.48 0.47 21.85
N GLU A 98 -11.52 0.69 21.04
CA GLU A 98 -12.86 1.06 21.53
C GLU A 98 -13.41 0.00 22.49
N SER A 99 -13.27 -1.28 22.15
CA SER A 99 -13.72 -2.37 23.02
C SER A 99 -12.96 -2.43 24.35
N PHE A 100 -11.65 -2.17 24.36
CA PHE A 100 -10.85 -2.18 25.60
C PHE A 100 -11.10 -0.95 26.48
N VAL A 101 -11.24 0.23 25.87
CA VAL A 101 -11.63 1.46 26.58
C VAL A 101 -13.03 1.29 27.20
N GLY A 102 -13.99 0.77 26.45
CA GLY A 102 -15.34 0.48 26.95
C GLY A 102 -15.37 -0.55 28.08
N GLY A 103 -14.39 -1.47 28.11
CA GLY A 103 -14.19 -2.45 29.18
C GLY A 103 -13.32 -1.98 30.35
N GLY A 104 -12.88 -0.71 30.36
CA GLY A 104 -12.04 -0.14 31.43
C GLY A 104 -10.60 -0.66 31.45
N ARG A 105 -10.10 -1.26 30.37
CA ARG A 105 -8.72 -1.79 30.26
C ARG A 105 -7.84 -0.91 29.40
N GLU A 106 -7.46 0.24 29.97
CA GLU A 106 -6.66 1.25 29.28
C GLU A 106 -5.25 0.75 28.92
N ASP A 107 -4.67 -0.15 29.73
CA ASP A 107 -3.37 -0.79 29.50
C ASP A 107 -3.31 -1.57 28.17
N LEU A 108 -4.39 -2.28 27.84
CA LEU A 108 -4.51 -2.99 26.57
C LEU A 108 -4.81 -2.03 25.42
N ALA A 109 -5.59 -0.97 25.67
CA ALA A 109 -5.88 0.06 24.68
C ALA A 109 -4.60 0.80 24.25
N GLU A 110 -3.73 1.17 25.20
CA GLU A 110 -2.42 1.78 24.92
C GLU A 110 -1.53 0.86 24.07
N THR A 111 -1.53 -0.44 24.39
CA THR A 111 -0.77 -1.43 23.61
C THR A 111 -1.27 -1.52 22.17
N GLU A 112 -2.59 -1.46 21.94
CA GLU A 112 -3.16 -1.44 20.59
C GLU A 112 -2.93 -0.11 19.87
N ARG A 113 -2.95 1.04 20.59
CA ARG A 113 -2.59 2.36 20.02
C ARG A 113 -1.14 2.38 19.53
N ALA A 114 -0.22 1.78 20.27
CA ALA A 114 1.18 1.66 19.84
C ALA A 114 1.32 0.86 18.54
N LYS A 115 0.58 -0.26 18.41
CA LYS A 115 0.54 -1.06 17.17
C LYS A 115 -0.10 -0.29 16.02
N LEU A 116 -1.15 0.47 16.29
CA LEU A 116 -1.84 1.29 15.31
C LEU A 116 -0.92 2.37 14.73
N ALA A 117 -0.14 3.06 15.57
CA ALA A 117 0.83 4.05 15.12
C ALA A 117 1.84 3.45 14.13
N ILE A 118 2.37 2.26 14.44
CA ILE A 118 3.29 1.53 13.55
C ILE A 118 2.65 1.23 12.20
N LEU A 119 1.37 0.86 12.16
CA LEU A 119 0.66 0.58 10.90
C LEU A 119 0.41 1.85 10.08
N GLN A 120 0.17 2.98 10.75
CA GLN A 120 -0.02 4.27 10.08
C GLN A 120 1.25 4.78 9.39
N ASP A 121 2.44 4.48 9.94
CA ASP A 121 3.74 4.84 9.32
C ASP A 121 3.95 4.24 7.90
N TYR A 122 3.19 3.19 7.54
CA TYR A 122 3.30 2.51 6.25
C TYR A 122 2.35 3.04 5.18
N LEU A 123 1.30 3.76 5.57
CA LEU A 123 0.34 4.33 4.64
C LEU A 123 0.61 5.83 4.46
N PRO A 124 0.37 6.38 3.26
CA PRO A 124 0.30 7.83 3.11
C PRO A 124 -0.81 8.39 3.98
N THR A 125 -0.71 9.68 4.35
CA THR A 125 -1.71 10.37 5.15
C THR A 125 -3.10 10.11 4.60
N GLN A 126 -3.93 9.41 5.38
CA GLN A 126 -5.25 9.04 4.91
C GLN A 126 -6.17 10.27 4.91
N LEU A 127 -6.97 10.39 3.85
CA LEU A 127 -7.91 11.49 3.73
C LEU A 127 -8.98 11.35 4.82
N THR A 128 -9.31 12.49 5.44
CA THR A 128 -10.43 12.59 6.37
C THR A 128 -11.75 12.46 5.63
N VAL A 129 -12.84 12.19 6.36
CA VAL A 129 -14.19 12.08 5.76
C VAL A 129 -14.56 13.38 5.04
N GLU A 130 -14.25 14.53 5.65
CA GLU A 130 -14.51 15.87 5.09
C GLU A 130 -13.78 16.08 3.76
N GLN A 131 -12.49 15.71 3.68
CA GLN A 131 -11.72 15.81 2.44
C GLN A 131 -12.25 14.89 1.33
N ILE A 132 -12.76 13.71 1.69
CA ILE A 132 -13.41 12.81 0.74
C ILE A 132 -14.74 13.43 0.26
N GLU A 133 -15.50 14.06 1.17
CA GLU A 133 -16.75 14.74 0.84
C GLU A 133 -16.52 15.94 -0.08
N GLU A 134 -15.54 16.79 0.19
CA GLU A 134 -15.17 17.92 -0.66
C GLU A 134 -14.79 17.46 -2.07
N ARG A 135 -13.92 16.45 -2.18
CA ARG A 135 -13.49 15.90 -3.47
C ARG A 135 -14.67 15.28 -4.23
N ALA A 136 -15.52 14.52 -3.53
CA ALA A 136 -16.70 13.90 -4.12
C ALA A 136 -17.69 14.96 -4.63
N ASN A 137 -17.93 16.03 -3.86
CA ASN A 137 -18.80 17.13 -4.26
C ASN A 137 -18.26 17.87 -5.49
N GLN A 138 -16.96 18.13 -5.55
CA GLN A 138 -16.33 18.74 -6.74
C GLN A 138 -16.58 17.89 -7.99
N VAL A 139 -16.40 16.57 -7.89
CA VAL A 139 -16.63 15.66 -9.03
C VAL A 139 -18.11 15.58 -9.41
N ILE A 140 -19.02 15.53 -8.42
CA ILE A 140 -20.46 15.55 -8.68
C ILE A 140 -20.87 16.83 -9.43
N GLN A 141 -20.35 17.99 -9.03
CA GLN A 141 -20.60 19.27 -9.69
C GLN A 141 -20.01 19.31 -11.11
N GLN A 142 -18.79 18.81 -11.31
CA GLN A 142 -18.15 18.75 -12.62
C GLN A 142 -18.91 17.87 -13.61
N LEU A 143 -19.41 16.73 -13.14
CA LEU A 143 -20.17 15.79 -13.96
C LEU A 143 -21.65 16.19 -14.11
N GLY A 144 -22.17 17.04 -13.23
CA GLY A 144 -23.57 17.48 -13.25
C GLY A 144 -24.57 16.33 -13.05
N VAL A 145 -24.15 15.27 -12.37
CA VAL A 145 -24.93 14.02 -12.24
C VAL A 145 -25.58 13.90 -10.86
N THR A 146 -26.81 13.40 -10.82
CA THR A 146 -27.54 13.14 -9.57
C THR A 146 -28.15 11.74 -9.56
N GLY A 147 -28.45 11.24 -8.36
CA GLY A 147 -29.12 9.96 -8.16
C GLY A 147 -28.21 8.73 -8.18
N SER A 148 -28.77 7.59 -7.78
CA SER A 148 -28.03 6.34 -7.55
C SER A 148 -27.30 5.79 -8.78
N LYS A 149 -27.77 6.12 -9.99
CA LYS A 149 -27.12 5.74 -11.26
C LYS A 149 -25.78 6.46 -11.49
N ALA A 150 -25.55 7.59 -10.85
CA ALA A 150 -24.34 8.40 -10.98
C ALA A 150 -23.12 7.83 -10.22
N MET A 151 -23.33 6.90 -9.30
CA MET A 151 -22.30 6.33 -8.42
C MET A 151 -21.06 5.86 -9.19
N GLY A 152 -21.27 5.08 -10.27
CA GLY A 152 -20.17 4.51 -11.04
C GLY A 152 -19.34 5.56 -11.80
N ALA A 153 -19.97 6.66 -12.21
CA ALA A 153 -19.29 7.77 -12.88
C ALA A 153 -18.45 8.56 -11.88
N VAL A 154 -19.02 8.92 -10.72
CA VAL A 154 -18.32 9.65 -9.65
C VAL A 154 -17.13 8.84 -9.13
N MET A 155 -17.29 7.54 -8.88
CA MET A 155 -16.19 6.69 -8.40
C MET A 155 -15.06 6.54 -9.43
N ARG A 156 -15.33 6.67 -10.73
CA ARG A 156 -14.30 6.65 -11.78
C ARG A 156 -13.48 7.94 -11.79
N ASP A 157 -14.15 9.08 -11.61
CA ASP A 157 -13.55 10.41 -11.77
C ASP A 157 -12.97 11.01 -10.49
N ILE A 158 -13.38 10.50 -9.30
CA ILE A 158 -12.91 11.02 -8.01
C ILE A 158 -11.38 10.97 -7.85
N GLY A 159 -10.72 10.06 -8.57
CA GLY A 159 -9.26 10.03 -8.70
C GLY A 159 -8.50 9.80 -7.38
N ILE A 160 -9.19 9.39 -6.31
CA ILE A 160 -8.56 9.11 -5.01
C ILE A 160 -7.81 7.78 -5.10
N ASN A 161 -6.53 7.79 -4.76
CA ASN A 161 -5.74 6.58 -4.74
C ASN A 161 -6.30 5.60 -3.70
N PRO A 162 -6.40 4.30 -4.02
CA PRO A 162 -6.89 3.29 -3.07
C PRO A 162 -6.03 3.18 -1.79
N THR A 163 -4.80 3.68 -1.85
CA THR A 163 -3.85 3.78 -0.75
C THR A 163 -4.20 4.90 0.25
N GLU A 164 -4.85 5.97 -0.21
CA GLU A 164 -5.20 7.17 0.59
C GLU A 164 -6.53 7.04 1.32
N ALA A 165 -7.47 6.27 0.77
CA ALA A 165 -8.73 5.98 1.43
C ALA A 165 -9.30 4.62 1.01
N PRO A 166 -9.95 3.89 1.93
CA PRO A 166 -10.60 2.62 1.61
C PRO A 166 -11.80 2.84 0.69
N LYS A 167 -11.85 2.07 -0.41
CA LYS A 167 -12.92 2.12 -1.43
C LYS A 167 -14.33 2.06 -0.83
N ALA A 168 -14.51 1.29 0.25
CA ALA A 168 -15.79 1.18 0.95
C ALA A 168 -16.26 2.50 1.58
N LYS A 169 -15.35 3.26 2.21
CA LYS A 169 -15.71 4.56 2.81
C LYS A 169 -16.03 5.59 1.74
N ILE A 170 -15.25 5.62 0.65
CA ILE A 170 -15.52 6.51 -0.49
C ILE A 170 -16.91 6.22 -1.05
N ALA A 171 -17.25 4.95 -1.28
CA ALA A 171 -18.56 4.56 -1.78
C ALA A 171 -19.70 4.95 -0.83
N GLU A 172 -19.51 4.81 0.49
CA GLU A 172 -20.49 5.21 1.49
C GLU A 172 -20.72 6.73 1.48
N VAL A 173 -19.65 7.52 1.46
CA VAL A 173 -19.70 8.99 1.40
C VAL A 173 -20.40 9.46 0.13
N VAL A 174 -19.98 8.95 -1.04
CA VAL A 174 -20.61 9.30 -2.32
C VAL A 174 -22.10 8.90 -2.31
N LYS A 175 -22.45 7.76 -1.72
CA LYS A 175 -23.85 7.31 -1.62
C LYS A 175 -24.67 8.29 -0.78
N ARG A 176 -24.12 8.73 0.35
CA ARG A 176 -24.74 9.72 1.24
C ARG A 176 -24.99 11.03 0.49
N LEU A 177 -24.00 11.54 -0.24
CA LEU A 177 -24.10 12.78 -1.01
C LEU A 177 -25.15 12.66 -2.14
N LEU A 178 -25.14 11.55 -2.90
CA LEU A 178 -26.09 11.35 -4.00
C LEU A 178 -27.54 11.08 -3.54
N THR A 179 -27.73 10.56 -2.32
CA THR A 179 -29.07 10.35 -1.74
C THR A 179 -29.60 11.60 -1.04
N SER A 180 -28.72 12.42 -0.45
CA SER A 180 -29.10 13.71 0.13
C SER A 180 -29.36 14.80 -0.91
N SER A 181 -28.89 14.61 -2.15
CA SER A 181 -29.09 15.54 -3.27
C SER A 181 -30.26 15.14 -4.19
N ALA A 182 -31.10 14.19 -3.75
CA ALA A 182 -32.24 13.65 -4.48
C ALA A 182 -33.56 14.18 -3.92
#